data_AF-K8E4T6-F1
#
_entry.id   AF-K8E4T6-F1
#
_cell.length_a   1.000
_cell.length_b   1.000
_cell.length_c   1.000
_cell.angle_alpha   90.00
_cell.angle_beta   90.00
_cell.angle_gamma   90.00
#
_symmetry.space_group_name_H-M   'P 1'
#
loop_
_entity.id
_entity.type
_entity.pdbx_description
1 polymer ?
#
loop_
_entity_poly.entity_id
_entity_poly.type
_entity_poly.pdbx_seq_one_letter_code
_entity_poly.pdbx_strand_id
1 'polypeptide(L)'
;MGEVYVKQQSKKLVDERLRNIPKLTAMVKLSERVIAEPALKKRLEEAKLELETIKATISSLPDELQKDILTKRYIVQNKYETDIQVYMELNMSESYYYRLKKDAFELLSFLWGF
;
A
#
# COMPACT_ATOMS: atom_id res chain seq x y z
N MET A 1 27.55 0.18 -8.80
CA MET A 1 26.50 1.15 -9.22
C MET A 1 25.17 0.50 -9.57
N GLY A 2 25.10 -0.76 -10.02
CA GLY A 2 23.83 -1.41 -10.42
C GLY A 2 22.85 -1.70 -9.28
N GLU A 3 23.31 -2.15 -8.12
CA GLU A 3 22.42 -2.55 -6.99
C GLU A 3 21.62 -1.38 -6.38
N VAL A 4 22.22 -0.18 -6.34
CA VAL A 4 21.54 1.02 -5.82
C VAL A 4 20.38 1.44 -6.73
N TYR A 5 20.55 1.27 -8.05
CA TYR A 5 19.53 1.61 -9.03
C TYR A 5 18.33 0.66 -8.96
N VAL A 6 18.58 -0.65 -8.83
CA VAL A 6 17.53 -1.66 -8.67
C VAL A 6 16.72 -1.39 -7.39
N LYS A 7 17.37 -1.13 -6.25
CA LYS A 7 16.67 -0.80 -4.99
C LYS A 7 15.80 0.46 -5.09
N GLN A 8 16.22 1.48 -5.84
CA GLN A 8 15.43 2.69 -6.05
C GLN A 8 14.20 2.43 -6.94
N GLN A 9 14.35 1.60 -7.98
CA GLN A 9 13.26 1.22 -8.87
C GLN A 9 12.20 0.39 -8.14
N SER A 10 12.61 -0.62 -7.39
CA SER A 10 11.77 -1.45 -6.51
C SER A 10 10.94 -0.60 -5.53
N LYS A 11 11.59 0.34 -4.84
CA LYS A 11 10.90 1.25 -3.91
C LYS A 11 9.82 2.09 -4.60
N LYS A 12 10.10 2.56 -5.82
CA LYS A 12 9.15 3.35 -6.60
C LYS A 12 7.93 2.53 -7.00
N LEU A 13 8.12 1.29 -7.44
CA LEU A 13 7.04 0.36 -7.79
C LEU A 13 6.14 0.05 -6.58
N VAL A 14 6.73 -0.14 -5.40
CA VAL A 14 5.97 -0.31 -4.15
C VAL A 14 5.12 0.93 -3.84
N ASP A 15 5.71 2.13 -3.91
CA ASP A 15 4.97 3.38 -3.64
C ASP A 15 3.83 3.58 -4.63
N GLU A 16 4.07 3.35 -5.93
CA GLU A 16 3.05 3.45 -6.98
C GLU A 16 1.89 2.49 -6.74
N ARG A 17 2.19 1.23 -6.38
CA ARG A 17 1.17 0.23 -6.06
C ARG A 17 0.33 0.64 -4.84
N LEU A 18 0.97 1.13 -3.78
CA LEU A 18 0.27 1.59 -2.57
C LEU A 18 -0.56 2.86 -2.83
N ARG A 19 -0.09 3.79 -3.67
CA ARG A 19 -0.84 4.99 -4.07
C ARG A 19 -2.07 4.69 -4.94
N ASN A 20 -2.18 3.50 -5.52
CA ASN A 20 -3.37 3.06 -6.24
C ASN A 20 -4.51 2.59 -5.32
N ILE A 21 -4.26 2.37 -4.02
CA ILE A 21 -5.28 1.90 -3.07
C ILE A 21 -6.55 2.78 -3.05
N PRO A 22 -6.49 4.13 -3.07
CA PRO A 22 -7.67 4.97 -3.18
C PRO A 22 -8.54 4.66 -4.38
N LYS A 23 -7.92 4.49 -5.56
CA LYS A 23 -8.59 4.13 -6.80
C LYS A 23 -9.22 2.74 -6.70
N LEU A 24 -8.47 1.74 -6.22
CA LEU A 24 -8.99 0.37 -6.04
C LEU A 24 -10.19 0.35 -5.10
N THR A 25 -10.11 1.09 -3.99
CA THR A 25 -11.22 1.19 -3.02
C THR A 25 -12.45 1.84 -3.63
N ALA A 26 -12.28 2.88 -4.46
CA ALA A 26 -13.39 3.50 -5.17
C ALA A 26 -14.04 2.52 -6.16
N MET A 27 -13.23 1.72 -6.87
CA MET A 27 -13.72 0.67 -7.77
C MET A 27 -14.51 -0.41 -7.01
N VAL A 28 -14.00 -0.90 -5.86
CA VAL A 28 -14.73 -1.87 -5.04
C VAL A 28 -16.08 -1.31 -4.57
N LYS A 29 -16.12 -0.07 -4.09
CA LYS A 29 -17.38 0.59 -3.69
C LYS A 29 -18.39 0.73 -4.85
N LEU A 30 -17.91 0.91 -6.09
CA LEU A 30 -18.76 0.93 -7.27
C LEU A 30 -19.32 -0.46 -7.60
N SER A 31 -18.51 -1.51 -7.40
CA SER A 31 -18.92 -2.91 -7.64
C SER A 31 -20.11 -3.34 -6.80
N GLU A 32 -20.21 -2.84 -5.56
CA GLU A 32 -21.30 -3.13 -4.64
C GLU A 32 -22.62 -2.44 -5.05
N ARG A 33 -22.54 -1.42 -5.91
CA ARG A 33 -23.67 -0.53 -6.24
C ARG A 33 -24.23 -0.73 -7.64
N VAL A 34 -23.46 -1.30 -8.56
CA VAL A 34 -23.77 -1.29 -9.99
C VAL A 34 -23.90 -2.71 -10.54
N ILE A 35 -25.04 -3.03 -11.15
CA ILE A 35 -25.17 -4.15 -12.10
C ILE A 35 -24.45 -3.70 -13.37
N ALA A 36 -23.14 -3.89 -13.39
CA ALA A 36 -22.26 -3.42 -14.45
C ALA A 36 -22.29 -4.34 -15.67
N GLU A 37 -22.03 -3.78 -16.86
CA GLU A 37 -21.74 -4.57 -18.08
C GLU A 37 -20.66 -5.64 -17.80
N PRO A 38 -20.68 -6.82 -18.45
CA PRO A 38 -19.77 -7.92 -18.13
C PRO A 38 -18.28 -7.54 -18.10
N ALA A 39 -17.85 -6.67 -19.04
CA ALA A 39 -16.48 -6.17 -19.10
C ALA A 39 -16.14 -5.25 -17.91
N LEU A 40 -17.07 -4.39 -17.50
CA LEU A 40 -16.91 -3.53 -16.34
C LEU A 40 -16.94 -4.35 -15.04
N LYS A 41 -17.83 -5.34 -14.93
CA LYS A 41 -17.87 -6.29 -13.81
C LYS A 41 -16.52 -7.00 -13.61
N LYS A 42 -15.92 -7.53 -14.68
CA LYS A 42 -14.61 -8.19 -14.61
C LYS A 42 -13.53 -7.26 -14.05
N ARG A 43 -13.46 -6.01 -14.53
CA ARG A 43 -12.48 -5.01 -14.05
C ARG A 43 -12.68 -4.65 -12.59
N LEU A 44 -13.93 -4.63 -12.13
CA LEU A 44 -14.26 -4.34 -10.73
C LEU A 44 -13.86 -5.50 -9.80
N GLU A 45 -14.07 -6.75 -10.22
CA GLU A 45 -13.59 -7.94 -9.49
C GLU A 45 -12.06 -8.02 -9.45
N GLU A 46 -11.38 -7.70 -10.55
CA GLU A 46 -9.91 -7.61 -10.60
C GLU A 46 -9.39 -6.57 -9.60
N ALA A 47 -10.00 -5.39 -9.55
CA ALA A 47 -9.63 -4.35 -8.59
C ALA A 47 -9.89 -4.77 -7.13
N LYS A 48 -10.97 -5.53 -6.88
CA LYS A 48 -11.25 -6.11 -5.56
C LYS A 48 -10.17 -7.10 -5.14
N LEU A 49 -9.84 -8.05 -6.02
CA LEU A 49 -8.80 -9.04 -5.77
C LEU A 49 -7.44 -8.37 -5.54
N GLU A 50 -7.10 -7.34 -6.32
CA GLU A 50 -5.86 -6.59 -6.14
C GLU A 50 -5.82 -5.90 -4.77
N LEU A 51 -6.91 -5.23 -4.37
CA LEU A 51 -7.00 -4.57 -3.07
C LEU A 51 -6.90 -5.57 -1.90
N GLU A 52 -7.60 -6.70 -1.99
CA GLU A 52 -7.54 -7.77 -0.99
C GLU A 52 -6.13 -8.36 -0.90
N THR A 53 -5.47 -8.58 -2.04
CA THR A 53 -4.08 -9.06 -2.10
C THR A 53 -3.13 -8.09 -1.41
N ILE A 54 -3.22 -6.78 -1.71
CA ILE A 54 -2.38 -5.76 -1.08
C ILE A 54 -2.58 -5.75 0.45
N LYS A 55 -3.83 -5.75 0.91
CA LYS A 55 -4.16 -5.77 2.34
C LYS A 55 -3.66 -7.04 3.03
N ALA A 56 -3.78 -8.19 2.38
CA ALA A 56 -3.30 -9.46 2.89
C ALA A 56 -1.76 -9.46 3.00
N THR A 57 -1.04 -8.99 1.98
CA THR A 57 0.43 -8.89 2.05
C THR A 57 0.90 -7.96 3.16
N ILE A 58 0.24 -6.80 3.33
CA ILE A 58 0.57 -5.89 4.45
C ILE A 58 0.29 -6.59 5.78
N SER A 59 -0.85 -7.27 5.92
CA SER A 59 -1.20 -7.96 7.17
C SER A 59 -0.26 -9.11 7.52
N SER A 60 0.40 -9.72 6.52
CA SER A 60 1.36 -10.80 6.71
C SER A 60 2.79 -10.33 7.01
N LEU A 61 3.06 -9.02 7.07
CA LEU A 61 4.38 -8.53 7.47
C LEU A 61 4.67 -8.91 8.93
N PRO A 62 5.92 -9.28 9.26
CA PRO A 62 6.29 -9.77 10.58
C PRO A 62 6.31 -8.68 11.66
N ASP A 63 6.58 -7.43 11.29
CA ASP A 63 6.70 -6.30 12.22
C ASP A 63 5.37 -5.52 12.29
N GLU A 64 4.75 -5.50 13.48
CA GLU A 64 3.52 -4.75 13.73
C GLU A 64 3.64 -3.25 13.46
N LEU A 65 4.79 -2.63 13.76
CA LEU A 65 4.98 -1.20 13.51
C LEU A 65 5.04 -0.89 12.02
N GLN A 66 5.64 -1.80 11.22
CA GLN A 66 5.62 -1.66 9.76
C GLN A 66 4.19 -1.78 9.21
N LYS A 67 3.39 -2.70 9.76
CA LYS A 67 1.97 -2.86 9.41
C LYS A 67 1.17 -1.62 9.75
N ASP A 68 1.37 -1.06 10.93
CA ASP A 68 0.69 0.16 11.37
C ASP A 68 1.05 1.37 10.51
N ILE A 69 2.34 1.54 10.19
CA ILE A 69 2.81 2.60 9.29
C ILE A 69 2.12 2.49 7.93
N LEU A 70 2.14 1.32 7.30
CA LEU A 70 1.56 1.12 5.98
C LEU A 70 0.03 1.24 6.00
N THR A 71 -0.61 0.69 7.01
CA THR A 71 -2.07 0.73 7.17
C THR A 71 -2.55 2.15 7.35
N LYS A 72 -1.96 2.90 8.28
CA LYS A 72 -2.32 4.32 8.48
C LYS A 72 -2.04 5.13 7.24
N ARG A 73 -0.86 4.99 6.63
CA ARG A 73 -0.47 5.85 5.51
C ARG A 73 -1.24 5.59 4.22
N TYR A 74 -1.54 4.32 3.92
CA TYR A 74 -2.00 3.93 2.58
C TYR A 74 -3.37 3.23 2.57
N ILE A 75 -3.80 2.58 3.66
CA ILE A 75 -5.09 1.88 3.74
C ILE A 75 -6.18 2.78 4.34
N VAL A 76 -5.88 3.49 5.43
CA VAL A 76 -6.85 4.39 6.09
C VAL A 76 -7.01 5.66 5.27
N GLN A 77 -8.13 5.73 4.54
CA GLN A 77 -8.45 6.86 3.68
C GLN A 77 -8.84 8.11 4.48
N ASN A 78 -8.50 9.29 3.96
CA ASN A 78 -8.93 10.60 4.45
C ASN A 78 -8.54 10.91 5.91
N LYS A 79 -7.59 10.17 6.50
CA LYS A 79 -7.07 10.44 7.86
C LYS A 79 -5.59 10.83 7.87
N TYR A 80 -4.77 10.18 7.04
CA TYR A 80 -3.33 10.41 7.00
C TYR A 80 -2.88 10.76 5.58
N GLU A 81 -2.90 12.05 5.25
CA GLU A 81 -2.49 12.60 3.96
C GLU A 81 -0.97 12.82 3.85
N THR A 82 -0.27 12.90 4.98
CA THR A 82 1.19 13.05 5.05
C THR A 82 1.85 12.00 5.94
N ASP A 83 3.12 11.74 5.69
CA ASP A 83 3.94 10.86 6.56
C ASP A 83 4.07 11.44 7.98
N ILE A 84 4.04 12.78 8.11
CA ILE A 84 4.09 13.50 9.40
C ILE A 84 2.91 13.13 10.30
N GLN A 85 1.70 13.09 9.75
CA GLN A 85 0.52 12.70 10.52
C GLN A 85 0.63 11.28 11.07
N VAL A 86 1.32 10.38 10.36
CA VAL A 86 1.49 8.99 10.79
C VAL A 86 2.50 8.88 11.93
N TYR A 87 3.70 9.46 11.76
CA TYR A 87 4.73 9.33 12.79
C TYR A 87 4.38 10.09 14.07
N MET A 88 3.63 11.20 13.96
CA MET A 88 3.11 11.93 15.13
C MET A 88 2.07 11.10 15.88
N GLU A 89 1.12 10.47 15.18
CA GLU A 89 0.11 9.59 15.80
C GLU A 89 0.76 8.39 16.51
N LEU A 90 1.80 7.82 15.91
CA LEU A 90 2.51 6.67 16.48
C LEU A 90 3.56 7.05 17.53
N ASN A 91 3.66 8.32 17.92
CA ASN A 91 4.65 8.83 18.88
C ASN A 91 6.10 8.40 18.55
N MET A 92 6.46 8.44 17.26
CA MET A 92 7.80 8.05 16.80
C MET A 92 8.54 9.22 16.15
N SER A 93 9.86 9.18 16.20
CA SER A 93 10.69 10.16 15.48
C SER A 93 10.63 9.94 13.97
N GLU A 94 10.78 11.02 13.21
CA GLU A 94 10.80 11.00 11.74
C GLU A 94 11.86 10.02 11.19
N SER A 95 13.07 10.03 11.76
CA SER A 95 14.15 9.11 11.37
C SER A 95 13.84 7.65 11.67
N TYR A 96 13.08 7.35 12.73
CA TYR A 96 12.67 5.98 13.02
C TYR A 96 11.56 5.52 12.07
N TYR A 97 10.58 6.39 11.81
CA TYR A 97 9.53 6.16 10.81
C TYR A 97 10.10 5.81 9.43
N TYR A 98 11.01 6.62 8.89
CA TYR A 98 11.54 6.37 7.55
C TYR A 98 12.42 5.13 7.46
N ARG A 99 13.05 4.69 8.56
CA ARG A 99 13.75 3.39 8.61
C ARG A 99 12.76 2.24 8.50
N LEU A 100 11.75 2.20 9.37
CA LEU A 100 10.71 1.16 9.33
C LEU A 100 9.96 1.15 7.98
N LYS A 101 9.60 2.33 7.46
CA LYS A 101 8.95 2.45 6.15
C LYS A 101 9.84 1.93 5.03
N LYS A 102 11.14 2.21 5.06
CA LYS A 102 12.10 1.70 4.07
C LYS A 102 12.19 0.18 4.14
N ASP A 103 12.35 -0.38 5.33
CA ASP A 103 12.48 -1.83 5.53
C ASP A 103 11.20 -2.56 5.08
N ALA A 104 10.03 -1.98 5.40
CA ALA A 104 8.74 -2.48 4.93
C ALA A 104 8.63 -2.44 3.40
N PHE A 105 9.13 -1.40 2.75
CA PHE A 105 9.12 -1.29 1.28
C PHE A 105 10.04 -2.30 0.63
N GLU A 106 11.21 -2.56 1.22
CA GLU A 106 12.13 -3.61 0.72
C GLU A 106 11.47 -4.99 0.82
N LEU A 107 10.78 -5.28 1.93
CA LEU A 107 10.06 -6.54 2.11
C LEU A 107 8.87 -6.67 1.14
N LEU A 108 8.08 -5.61 0.96
CA LEU A 108 6.99 -5.60 -0.01
C LEU A 108 7.48 -5.78 -1.45
N SER A 109 8.61 -5.17 -1.81
CA SER A 109 9.23 -5.38 -3.12
C SER A 109 9.55 -6.85 -3.34
N PHE A 110 10.15 -7.50 -2.35
CA PHE A 110 10.47 -8.92 -2.41
C PHE A 110 9.19 -9.78 -2.54
N LEU A 111 8.16 -9.51 -1.73
CA LEU A 111 6.90 -10.26 -1.75
C LEU A 111 6.11 -10.08 -3.06
N TRP A 112 6.24 -8.93 -3.71
CA TRP A 112 5.57 -8.64 -4.99
C TRP A 112 6.42 -8.94 -6.23
N GLY A 113 7.68 -9.34 -6.05
CA GLY A 113 8.59 -9.71 -7.15
C GLY A 113 9.07 -8.51 -7.99
N PHE A 114 9.21 -7.34 -7.38
CA PHE A 114 9.82 -6.14 -7.98
C PHE A 114 11.33 -6.07 -7.76
#